data_AF-A0A1Q8YJW0-F1
#
_entry.id   AF-A0A1Q8YJW0-F1
#
_cell.length_a   1.000
_cell.length_b   1.000
_cell.length_c   1.000
_cell.angle_alpha   90.00
_cell.angle_beta   90.00
_cell.angle_gamma   90.00
#
_symmetry.space_group_name_H-M   'P 1'
#
loop_
_entity.id
_entity.type
_entity.pdbx_description
1 polymer ?
#
loop_
_entity_poly.entity_id
_entity_poly.type
_entity_poly.pdbx_seq_one_letter_code
_entity_poly.pdbx_strand_id
1 'polypeptide(L)' 'MSIPASDLFPASRKLVISKLPYVAFIRQLDGAVWEVVDIVHTSRKLPKAEQETTQQRE' A
#
# COMPACT_ATOMS: atom_id res chain seq x y z
N MET A 1 10.45 -20.43 -1.26
CA MET A 1 9.25 -19.69 -1.72
C MET A 1 9.71 -18.33 -2.23
N SER A 2 9.52 -18.01 -3.52
CA SER A 2 9.87 -16.71 -4.09
C SER A 2 8.65 -15.78 -4.01
N ILE A 3 8.79 -14.65 -3.31
CA ILE A 3 7.77 -13.59 -3.33
C ILE A 3 7.98 -12.82 -4.64
N PRO A 4 6.95 -12.64 -5.49
CA PRO A 4 7.07 -11.96 -6.77
C PRO A 4 7.50 -10.49 -6.58
N ALA A 5 8.35 -10.01 -7.49
CA ALA A 5 8.73 -8.61 -7.58
C ALA A 5 7.51 -7.74 -7.92
N SER A 6 7.47 -6.52 -7.41
CA SER A 6 6.39 -5.57 -7.70
C SER A 6 6.81 -4.55 -8.76
N ASP A 7 5.92 -4.29 -9.72
CA ASP A 7 6.09 -3.23 -10.72
C ASP A 7 5.74 -1.83 -10.20
N LEU A 8 5.12 -1.73 -9.01
CA LEU A 8 4.65 -0.45 -8.42
C LEU A 8 5.76 0.27 -7.66
N PHE A 9 6.58 -0.48 -6.93
CA PHE A 9 7.72 0.07 -6.19
C PHE A 9 8.99 -0.69 -6.58
N PRO A 10 9.98 -0.03 -7.20
CA PRO A 10 11.25 -0.65 -7.58
C PRO A 10 11.90 -1.37 -6.40
N ALA A 11 12.48 -2.55 -6.67
CA ALA A 11 13.13 -3.41 -5.68
C ALA A 11 12.24 -3.90 -4.52
N SER A 12 10.92 -3.71 -4.60
CA SER A 12 9.98 -4.25 -3.62
C SER A 12 9.36 -5.57 -4.07
N ARG A 13 8.82 -6.30 -3.11
CA ARG A 13 8.11 -7.55 -3.26
C ARG A 13 6.71 -7.40 -2.69
N LYS A 14 5.74 -7.99 -3.37
CA LYS A 14 4.32 -7.94 -2.96
C LYS A 14 4.01 -9.08 -2.01
N LEU A 15 3.70 -8.77 -0.75
CA LEU A 15 3.32 -9.72 0.28
C LEU A 15 1.81 -9.62 0.56
N VAL A 16 1.06 -10.68 0.24
CA VAL A 16 -0.36 -10.79 0.60
C VAL A 16 -0.46 -11.30 2.03
N ILE A 17 -1.14 -10.55 2.90
CA ILE A 17 -1.30 -10.94 4.31
C ILE A 17 -2.47 -11.91 4.42
N SER A 18 -2.18 -13.14 4.85
CA SER A 18 -3.22 -14.17 5.00
C SER A 18 -4.26 -13.74 6.04
N LYS A 19 -5.54 -13.98 5.75
CA LYS A 19 -6.69 -13.72 6.64
C LYS A 19 -6.93 -12.24 7.01
N LEU A 20 -6.21 -11.31 6.37
CA LEU A 20 -6.41 -9.88 6.55
C LEU A 20 -6.54 -9.19 5.18
N PRO A 21 -7.37 -8.15 5.04
CA PRO A 21 -7.60 -7.47 3.76
C PRO A 21 -6.48 -6.46 3.45
N TYR A 22 -5.22 -6.91 3.49
CA TYR A 22 -4.05 -6.07 3.27
C TYR A 22 -3.02 -6.72 2.35
N VAL A 23 -2.34 -5.87 1.59
CA VAL A 23 -1.14 -6.20 0.83
C VAL A 23 -0.04 -5.27 1.31
N ALA A 24 1.09 -5.84 1.72
CA ALA A 24 2.28 -5.08 2.07
C ALA A 24 3.29 -5.12 0.90
N PHE A 25 3.94 -4.00 0.65
CA PHE A 25 5.10 -3.92 -0.24
C PHE A 25 6.34 -3.85 0.63
N ILE A 26 7.22 -4.84 0.50
CA ILE A 26 8.44 -4.95 1.31
C ILE A 26 9.67 -4.92 0.43
N ARG A 27 10.75 -4.30 0.89
CA ARG A 27 12.05 -4.39 0.21
C ARG A 27 13.12 -4.85 1.18
N GLN A 28 14.12 -5.52 0.66
CA GLN A 28 15.26 -5.99 1.44
C GLN A 28 16.33 -4.89 1.41
N LEU A 29 16.75 -4.39 2.57
CA LEU A 29 17.80 -3.36 2.65
C LEU A 29 19.17 -4.03 2.70
N ASP A 30 19.40 -4.89 3.68
CA ASP A 30 20.63 -5.64 3.88
C ASP A 30 20.28 -7.06 4.29
N GLY A 31 20.50 -8.07 3.43
CA GLY A 31 20.54 -9.52 3.70
C GLY A 31 19.50 -10.17 4.66
N ALA A 32 19.38 -9.68 5.89
CA ALA A 32 18.45 -10.11 6.93
C ALA A 32 17.33 -9.10 7.26
N VAL A 33 17.43 -7.83 6.84
CA VAL A 33 16.48 -6.77 7.20
C VAL A 33 15.49 -6.49 6.06
N TRP A 34 14.21 -6.49 6.41
CA TRP A 34 13.11 -6.11 5.52
C TRP A 34 12.48 -4.81 5.99
N GLU A 35 12.33 -3.88 5.06
CA GLU A 35 11.62 -2.63 5.25
C GLU A 35 10.22 -2.75 4.64
N VAL A 36 9.21 -2.28 5.37
CA VAL A 36 7.85 -2.11 4.84
C VAL A 36 7.78 -0.75 4.16
N VAL A 37 7.60 -0.76 2.84
CA VAL A 37 7.49 0.45 2.02
C VAL A 37 6.08 1.02 2.11
N ASP A 38 5.06 0.16 1.99
CA ASP A 38 3.66 0.58 2.03
C ASP A 38 2.75 -0.60 2.43
N ILE A 39 1.56 -0.28 2.95
CA ILE A 39 0.51 -1.22 3.28
C ILE A 39 -0.82 -0.73 2.69
N VAL A 40 -1.32 -1.48 1.71
CA VAL A 40 -2.58 -1.17 1.03
C VAL A 40 -3.70 -2.05 1.58
N HIS A 41 -4.77 -1.44 2.06
CA HIS A 41 -5.98 -2.16 2.44
C HIS A 41 -6.81 -2.49 1.19
N THR A 42 -6.99 -3.76 0.87
CA THR A 42 -7.62 -4.20 -0.39
C THR A 42 -9.12 -3.97 -0.46
N SER A 43 -9.79 -3.89 0.70
CA SER A 43 -11.25 -3.69 0.78
C SER A 43 -11.67 -2.29 1.22
N ARG A 44 -10.74 -1.36 1.52
CA ARG A 44 -11.13 0.00 1.91
C ARG A 44 -11.37 0.79 0.64
N LYS A 45 -12.56 1.39 0.55
CA LYS A 45 -12.75 2.59 -0.26
C LYS A 45 -12.15 3.73 0.55
N LEU A 46 -11.24 4.51 -0.06
CA LEU A 46 -10.83 5.78 0.52
C LEU A 46 -12.11 6.56 0.88
N PRO A 47 -12.18 7.22 2.05
CA PRO A 47 -13.29 8.10 2.33
C PRO A 47 -13.40 9.04 1.13
N LYS A 48 -14.60 9.16 0.55
CA LYS A 48 -14.86 10.20 -0.43
C LYS A 48 -14.56 11.49 0.33
N ALA A 49 -13.45 12.16 0.00
CA ALA A 49 -13.19 13.48 0.54
C ALA A 49 -14.49 14.29 0.36
N GLU A 50 -14.91 14.97 1.42
CA GLU A 50 -16.08 15.86 1.43
C GLU A 50 -16.13 16.66 0.13
N GLN A 51 -17.10 16.32 -0.74
CA GLN A 51 -17.51 17.17 -1.85
C GLN A 51 -18.59 18.13 -1.33
N GLU A 52 -18.28 18.88 -0.29
CA GLU A 52 -19.07 19.96 0.31
C GLU A 52 -18.01 20.88 0.95
N THR A 53 -17.85 22.19 0.73
CA THR A 53 -18.67 23.24 0.12
C THR A 53 -17.73 24.41 -0.15
N THR A 54 -17.67 24.96 -1.36
CA THR A 54 -17.39 26.39 -1.55
C THR A 54 -18.17 26.86 -2.78
N GLN A 55 -19.48 26.92 -2.61
CA GLN A 55 -20.25 27.97 -3.26
C GLN A 55 -19.99 29.28 -2.51
N GLN A 56 -19.63 30.30 -3.27
CA GLN A 56 -19.97 31.71 -3.05
C GLN A 56 -19.45 32.40 -1.78
N ARG A 57 -18.50 33.32 -2.00
CA ARG A 57 -18.27 34.63 -1.36
C ARG A 57 -16.89 35.08 -1.86
N GLU A 58 -16.67 36.19 -2.57
CA GLU A 58 -17.44 37.38 -2.97
C GLU A 58 -16.86 37.87 -4.31
#